data_AF-A0A2V2PWM7-F1
#
_entry.id   AF-A0A2V2PWM7-F1
#
_cell.length_a   1.000
_cell.length_b   1.000
_cell.length_c   1.000
_cell.angle_alpha   90.00
_cell.angle_beta   90.00
_cell.angle_gamma   90.00
#
_symmetry.space_group_name_H-M   'P 1'
#
loop_
_entity.id
_entity.type
_entity.pdbx_description
1 polymer ?
#
loop_
_entity_poly.entity_id
_entity_poly.type
_entity_poly.pdbx_seq_one_letter_code
_entity_poly.pdbx_strand_id
1 'polypeptide(L)'
;DPHWARALLGEASAPPADSPGPASIAERSKLLTVLSEAERADWVAAFIAAHGLSEAFQLLGVCTVPWTGPLGRAVVDALDIARDGGSYPWSFSGVMGLAERCLDPAEADRLEILTTTPDEREGASPGAGGYWSEAFQRLVSTLRLRATMEAELTA
;
A
#
# COMPACT_ATOMS: atom_id res chain seq x y z
N ASP A 1 -16.21 -14.82 -14.08
CA ASP A 1 -17.04 -13.80 -14.75
C ASP A 1 -16.87 -12.47 -14.01
N PRO A 2 -16.42 -11.39 -14.68
CA PRO A 2 -16.18 -10.09 -14.02
C PRO A 2 -17.42 -9.42 -13.45
N HIS A 3 -18.61 -9.62 -14.06
CA HIS A 3 -19.85 -9.03 -13.55
C HIS A 3 -20.21 -9.65 -12.20
N TRP A 4 -20.15 -10.97 -12.08
CA TRP A 4 -20.38 -11.66 -10.81
C TRP A 4 -19.32 -11.35 -9.77
N ALA A 5 -18.05 -11.22 -10.18
CA ALA A 5 -16.98 -10.86 -9.26
C ALA A 5 -17.23 -9.50 -8.59
N ARG A 6 -17.65 -8.49 -9.36
CA ARG A 6 -18.05 -7.18 -8.80
C ARG A 6 -19.22 -7.27 -7.84
N ALA A 7 -20.27 -7.98 -8.25
CA ALA A 7 -21.48 -8.14 -7.45
C ALA A 7 -21.18 -8.79 -6.09
N LEU A 8 -20.27 -9.78 -6.08
CA LEU A 8 -19.85 -10.44 -4.86
C LEU A 8 -18.89 -9.57 -4.04
N LEU A 9 -17.90 -8.92 -4.65
CA LEU A 9 -16.95 -8.05 -3.94
C LEU A 9 -17.64 -6.90 -3.20
N GLY A 10 -18.67 -6.30 -3.82
CA GLY A 10 -19.37 -5.15 -3.28
C GLY A 10 -18.49 -3.90 -3.20
N GLU A 11 -18.92 -2.94 -2.39
CA GLU A 11 -18.16 -1.71 -2.12
C GLU A 11 -16.91 -2.02 -1.29
N ALA A 12 -15.78 -1.40 -1.66
CA ALA A 12 -14.51 -1.58 -0.96
C ALA A 12 -14.55 -1.08 0.50
N SER A 13 -15.42 -0.11 0.82
CA SER A 13 -15.64 0.42 2.16
C SER A 13 -16.49 -0.48 3.06
N ALA A 14 -17.14 -1.52 2.51
CA ALA A 14 -17.97 -2.41 3.31
C ALA A 14 -17.11 -3.14 4.38
N PRO A 15 -17.58 -3.23 5.63
CA PRO A 15 -16.84 -3.88 6.70
C PRO A 15 -16.59 -5.37 6.35
N PRO A 16 -15.42 -5.93 6.71
CA PRO A 16 -15.05 -7.29 6.31
C PRO A 16 -15.98 -8.43 6.81
N ALA A 17 -16.92 -8.18 7.72
CA ALA A 17 -17.65 -9.24 8.42
C ALA A 17 -19.20 -9.11 8.55
N ASP A 18 -19.87 -8.05 8.10
CA ASP A 18 -21.31 -7.82 8.41
C ASP A 18 -22.25 -7.83 7.20
N SER A 19 -21.84 -8.37 6.05
CA SER A 19 -22.71 -8.44 4.86
C SER A 19 -22.53 -9.73 4.05
N PRO A 20 -23.55 -10.16 3.30
CA PRO A 20 -23.49 -11.35 2.43
C PRO A 20 -22.61 -11.11 1.19
N GLY A 21 -21.32 -10.91 1.41
CA GLY A 21 -20.25 -10.88 0.42
C GLY A 21 -19.19 -11.95 0.75
N PRO A 22 -18.06 -12.04 0.02
CA PRO A 22 -16.96 -12.93 0.35
C PRO A 22 -16.52 -12.65 1.79
N ALA A 23 -16.69 -13.67 2.65
CA ALA A 23 -16.53 -13.55 4.08
C ALA A 23 -15.06 -13.43 4.50
N SER A 24 -14.13 -13.78 3.60
CA SER A 24 -12.70 -13.74 3.86
C SER A 24 -11.93 -12.88 2.87
N ILE A 25 -10.82 -12.31 3.34
CA ILE A 25 -9.82 -11.63 2.50
C ILE A 25 -9.31 -12.55 1.38
N ALA A 26 -9.15 -13.85 1.64
CA ALA A 26 -8.72 -14.82 0.64
C ALA A 26 -9.72 -14.98 -0.52
N GLU A 27 -11.01 -14.96 -0.23
CA GLU A 27 -12.07 -14.98 -1.27
C GLU A 27 -12.09 -13.66 -2.05
N ARG A 28 -11.94 -12.52 -1.37
CA ARG A 28 -11.81 -11.20 -2.04
C ARG A 28 -10.63 -11.19 -3.00
N SER A 29 -9.46 -11.68 -2.59
CA SER A 29 -8.29 -11.81 -3.48
C SER A 29 -8.61 -12.64 -4.73
N LYS A 30 -9.33 -13.77 -4.60
CA LYS A 30 -9.71 -14.61 -5.74
C LYS A 30 -10.71 -13.93 -6.68
N LEU A 31 -11.61 -13.10 -6.16
CA LEU A 31 -12.55 -12.35 -7.00
C LEU A 31 -11.85 -11.21 -7.75
N LEU A 32 -10.92 -10.53 -7.08
CA LEU A 32 -10.13 -9.44 -7.68
C LEU A 32 -9.27 -9.91 -8.87
N THR A 33 -8.79 -11.16 -8.88
CA THR A 33 -8.03 -11.69 -10.02
C THR A 33 -8.89 -11.89 -11.28
N VAL A 34 -10.22 -11.87 -11.15
CA VAL A 34 -11.17 -11.94 -12.28
C VAL A 34 -11.37 -10.58 -12.93
N LEU A 35 -11.10 -9.48 -12.21
CA LEU A 35 -11.24 -8.12 -12.72
C LEU A 35 -10.05 -7.71 -13.59
N SER A 36 -10.24 -6.66 -14.38
CA SER A 36 -9.13 -6.01 -15.08
C SER A 36 -8.13 -5.44 -14.08
N GLU A 37 -6.88 -5.26 -14.52
CA GLU A 37 -5.80 -4.78 -13.64
C GLU A 37 -6.09 -3.39 -13.07
N ALA A 38 -6.61 -2.48 -13.90
CA ALA A 38 -6.99 -1.14 -13.49
C ALA A 38 -8.13 -1.16 -12.47
N GLU A 39 -9.18 -1.93 -12.75
CA GLU A 39 -10.34 -2.03 -11.85
C GLU A 39 -9.95 -2.68 -10.49
N ARG A 40 -9.09 -3.69 -10.52
CA ARG A 40 -8.52 -4.31 -9.32
C ARG A 40 -7.71 -3.29 -8.51
N ALA A 41 -6.83 -2.53 -9.16
CA ALA A 41 -6.01 -1.51 -8.50
C ALA A 41 -6.89 -0.44 -7.84
N ASP A 42 -7.94 0.04 -8.53
CA ASP A 42 -8.87 1.03 -7.99
C ASP A 42 -9.64 0.50 -6.78
N TRP A 43 -10.13 -0.74 -6.86
CA TRP A 43 -10.86 -1.35 -5.76
C TRP A 43 -9.97 -1.54 -4.52
N VAL A 44 -8.74 -2.04 -4.71
CA VAL A 44 -7.79 -2.23 -3.59
C VAL A 44 -7.33 -0.89 -3.02
N ALA A 45 -7.13 0.14 -3.85
CA ALA A 45 -6.82 1.49 -3.39
C ALA A 45 -7.94 2.03 -2.48
N ALA A 46 -9.20 1.88 -2.90
CA ALA A 46 -10.35 2.27 -2.09
C ALA A 46 -10.47 1.46 -0.78
N PHE A 47 -10.14 0.17 -0.81
CA PHE A 47 -10.13 -0.68 0.37
C PHE A 47 -9.05 -0.25 1.39
N ILE A 48 -7.84 0.07 0.91
CA ILE A 48 -6.76 0.61 1.75
C ILE A 48 -7.20 1.93 2.40
N ALA A 49 -7.82 2.82 1.64
CA ALA A 49 -8.30 4.11 2.16
C ALA A 49 -9.38 3.94 3.24
N ALA A 50 -10.23 2.91 3.13
CA ALA A 50 -11.32 2.66 4.08
C ALA A 50 -10.88 1.89 5.34
N HIS A 51 -9.99 0.90 5.20
CA HIS A 51 -9.68 -0.07 6.27
C HIS A 51 -8.21 -0.06 6.72
N GLY A 52 -7.35 0.65 6.00
CA GLY A 52 -5.93 0.72 6.27
C GLY A 52 -5.12 -0.45 5.71
N LEU A 53 -3.80 -0.33 5.84
CA LEU A 53 -2.83 -1.18 5.16
C LEU A 53 -2.75 -2.59 5.75
N SER A 54 -2.94 -2.72 7.07
CA SER A 54 -2.90 -4.01 7.78
C SER A 54 -3.96 -4.99 7.26
N GLU A 55 -5.18 -4.49 7.05
CA GLU A 55 -6.28 -5.30 6.51
C GLU A 55 -6.10 -5.61 5.01
N ALA A 56 -5.49 -4.69 4.26
CA ALA A 56 -5.31 -4.82 2.83
C ALA A 56 -4.11 -5.67 2.40
N PHE A 57 -3.20 -6.04 3.32
CA PHE A 57 -1.90 -6.63 2.99
C PHE A 57 -1.98 -7.83 2.04
N GLN A 58 -2.92 -8.75 2.26
CA GLN A 58 -3.06 -9.94 1.39
C GLN A 58 -3.65 -9.60 0.01
N LEU A 59 -4.43 -8.52 -0.12
CA LEU A 59 -5.00 -8.08 -1.39
C LEU A 59 -3.94 -7.47 -2.31
N LEU A 60 -2.91 -6.83 -1.73
CA LEU A 60 -1.78 -6.30 -2.47
C LEU A 60 -1.05 -7.38 -3.28
N GLY A 61 -1.03 -8.63 -2.79
CA GLY A 61 -0.38 -9.76 -3.43
C GLY A 61 -0.99 -10.19 -4.77
N VAL A 62 -2.20 -9.75 -5.11
CA VAL A 62 -2.84 -10.02 -6.41
C VAL A 62 -2.81 -8.82 -7.35
N CYS A 63 -2.25 -7.68 -6.93
CA CYS A 63 -2.17 -6.48 -7.74
C CYS A 63 -1.01 -6.57 -8.74
N THR A 64 -1.21 -6.01 -9.93
CA THR A 64 -0.19 -5.97 -10.97
C THR A 64 0.95 -5.05 -10.54
N VAL A 65 2.19 -5.45 -10.84
CA VAL A 65 3.39 -4.64 -10.57
C VAL A 65 3.85 -3.94 -11.85
N PRO A 66 4.39 -2.70 -11.75
CA PRO A 66 4.45 -1.89 -10.54
C PRO A 66 3.06 -1.38 -10.10
N TRP A 67 2.92 -1.11 -8.79
CA TRP A 67 1.79 -0.43 -8.18
C TRP A 67 1.84 1.04 -8.56
N THR A 68 1.25 1.35 -9.72
CA THR A 68 1.15 2.70 -10.27
C THR A 68 -0.18 3.35 -9.92
N GLY A 69 -0.31 4.64 -10.24
CA GLY A 69 -1.61 5.30 -10.24
C GLY A 69 -2.29 5.21 -8.86
N PRO A 70 -3.63 5.03 -8.81
CA PRO A 70 -4.40 5.05 -7.56
C PRO A 70 -3.88 4.10 -6.47
N LEU A 71 -3.41 2.90 -6.84
CA LEU A 71 -2.90 1.93 -5.88
C LEU A 71 -1.61 2.38 -5.22
N GLY A 72 -0.64 2.84 -6.02
CA GLY A 72 0.62 3.37 -5.48
C GLY A 72 0.39 4.51 -4.50
N ARG A 73 -0.50 5.45 -4.87
CA ARG A 73 -0.87 6.58 -4.00
C ARG A 73 -1.50 6.12 -2.68
N ALA A 74 -2.48 5.22 -2.75
CA ALA A 74 -3.15 4.72 -1.55
C ALA A 74 -2.18 4.01 -0.58
N VAL A 75 -1.19 3.28 -1.10
CA VAL A 75 -0.14 2.66 -0.27
C VAL A 75 0.73 3.72 0.40
N VAL A 76 1.18 4.74 -0.34
CA VAL A 76 1.99 5.84 0.21
C VAL A 76 1.22 6.61 1.28
N ASP A 77 -0.03 6.98 0.99
CA ASP A 77 -0.90 7.70 1.92
C ASP A 77 -1.16 6.89 3.20
N ALA A 78 -1.40 5.58 3.07
CA ALA A 78 -1.60 4.71 4.24
C ALA A 78 -0.33 4.54 5.08
N LEU A 79 0.85 4.53 4.47
CA LEU A 79 2.13 4.52 5.19
C LEU A 79 2.38 5.85 5.92
N ASP A 80 2.02 6.98 5.32
CA ASP A 80 2.10 8.29 5.99
C ASP A 80 1.15 8.36 7.20
N ILE A 81 -0.10 7.90 7.04
CA ILE A 81 -1.06 7.78 8.14
C ILE A 81 -0.50 6.88 9.26
N ALA A 82 0.14 5.76 8.93
CA ALA A 82 0.75 4.87 9.91
C ALA A 82 1.92 5.51 10.67
N ARG A 83 2.76 6.28 9.96
CA ARG A 83 3.82 7.13 10.53
C ARG A 83 3.24 8.17 11.49
N ASP A 84 2.20 8.86 11.05
CA ASP A 84 1.54 9.91 11.83
C ASP A 84 0.82 9.37 13.08
N GLY A 85 0.30 8.16 13.00
CA GLY A 85 -0.32 7.47 14.12
C GLY A 85 0.63 7.06 15.26
N GLY A 86 1.95 7.31 15.13
CA GLY A 86 2.94 7.04 16.18
C GLY A 86 3.21 5.56 16.44
N SER A 87 2.75 4.70 15.52
CA SER A 87 3.07 3.27 15.49
C SER A 87 4.54 3.08 15.11
N TYR A 88 5.10 1.90 15.35
CA TYR A 88 6.45 1.61 14.88
C TYR A 88 6.46 0.99 13.48
N PRO A 89 7.46 1.30 12.64
CA PRO A 89 7.51 0.84 11.25
C PRO A 89 7.63 -0.69 11.11
N TRP A 90 8.18 -1.42 12.10
CA TRP A 90 8.31 -2.87 12.01
C TRP A 90 6.97 -3.61 12.00
N SER A 91 5.90 -3.02 12.54
CA SER A 91 4.53 -3.52 12.40
C SER A 91 4.08 -3.57 10.93
N PHE A 92 4.73 -2.78 10.07
CA PHE A 92 4.48 -2.67 8.63
C PHE A 92 5.63 -3.24 7.80
N SER A 93 6.59 -3.94 8.41
CA SER A 93 7.79 -4.46 7.72
C SER A 93 7.45 -5.33 6.49
N GLY A 94 6.40 -6.15 6.58
CA GLY A 94 5.91 -6.95 5.46
C GLY A 94 5.44 -6.09 4.28
N VAL A 95 4.71 -5.01 4.56
CA VAL A 95 4.22 -4.09 3.52
C VAL A 95 5.38 -3.26 2.96
N MET A 96 6.27 -2.75 3.82
CA MET A 96 7.46 -2.00 3.39
C MET A 96 8.33 -2.84 2.45
N GLY A 97 8.54 -4.12 2.76
CA GLY A 97 9.28 -5.02 1.89
C GLY A 97 8.59 -5.28 0.54
N LEU A 98 7.25 -5.31 0.49
CA LEU A 98 6.54 -5.33 -0.80
C LEU A 98 6.67 -4.00 -1.53
N ALA A 99 6.49 -2.87 -0.83
CA ALA A 99 6.57 -1.54 -1.40
C ALA A 99 7.92 -1.30 -2.09
N GLU A 100 9.04 -1.71 -1.49
CA GLU A 100 10.38 -1.66 -2.09
C GLU A 100 10.45 -2.33 -3.48
N ARG A 101 9.73 -3.44 -3.67
CA ARG A 101 9.74 -4.23 -4.91
C ARG A 101 8.62 -3.88 -5.88
N CYS A 102 7.48 -3.45 -5.35
CA CYS A 102 6.23 -3.40 -6.08
C CYS A 102 5.79 -1.96 -6.35
N LEU A 103 6.16 -0.94 -5.56
CA LEU A 103 5.85 0.45 -5.91
C LEU A 103 6.54 0.85 -7.22
N ASP A 104 5.84 1.73 -7.94
CA ASP A 104 6.41 2.47 -9.06
C ASP A 104 7.60 3.31 -8.57
N PRO A 105 8.80 3.18 -9.19
CA PRO A 105 9.93 4.04 -8.88
C PRO A 105 9.62 5.54 -8.95
N ALA A 106 8.63 5.96 -9.75
CA ALA A 106 8.20 7.36 -9.84
C ALA A 106 7.59 7.92 -8.54
N GLU A 107 7.17 7.09 -7.58
CA GLU A 107 6.65 7.57 -6.29
C GLU A 107 7.78 8.00 -5.31
N ALA A 108 9.06 7.84 -5.68
CA ALA A 108 10.20 8.18 -4.82
C ALA A 108 10.18 9.65 -4.34
N ASP A 109 9.84 10.60 -5.21
CA ASP A 109 9.85 12.02 -4.85
C ASP A 109 8.71 12.38 -3.89
N ARG A 110 7.57 11.70 -3.98
CA ARG A 110 6.49 11.87 -2.98
C ARG A 110 6.93 11.32 -1.63
N LEU A 111 7.55 10.15 -1.62
CA LEU A 111 8.03 9.49 -0.40
C LEU A 111 9.18 10.27 0.26
N GLU A 112 9.95 11.06 -0.50
CA GLU A 112 11.06 11.83 0.06
C GLU A 112 10.60 12.84 1.12
N ILE A 113 9.40 13.42 0.97
CA ILE A 113 8.84 14.34 1.97
C ILE A 113 8.66 13.63 3.33
N LEU A 114 8.36 12.32 3.31
CA LEU A 114 8.12 11.50 4.50
C LEU A 114 9.40 11.04 5.22
N THR A 115 10.57 11.31 4.62
CA THR A 115 11.88 11.03 5.23
C THR A 115 12.25 11.99 6.35
N THR A 116 11.47 13.04 6.54
CA THR A 116 11.66 13.97 7.66
C THR A 116 11.17 13.32 8.96
N THR A 117 11.94 13.50 10.04
CA THR A 117 11.50 13.06 11.37
C THR A 117 10.29 13.89 11.80
N PRO A 118 9.11 13.28 12.04
CA PRO A 118 7.96 14.00 12.55
C PRO A 118 8.23 14.47 13.99
N ASP A 119 7.62 15.60 14.38
CA ASP A 119 7.62 16.05 15.77
C ASP A 119 7.00 14.97 16.67
N GLU A 120 7.61 14.73 17.83
CA GLU A 120 7.09 13.74 18.78
C GLU A 120 5.74 14.21 19.34
N ARG A 121 4.68 13.44 19.02
CA ARG A 121 3.33 13.67 19.54
C ARG A 121 3.15 13.01 20.91
N GLU A 122 2.34 13.64 21.76
CA GLU A 122 1.96 13.06 23.05
C GLU A 122 1.23 11.72 22.83
N GLY A 123 1.72 10.65 23.47
CA GLY A 123 1.22 9.29 23.28
C GLY A 123 1.84 8.49 22.13
N ALA A 124 2.74 9.08 21.34
CA ALA A 124 3.53 8.33 20.35
C ALA A 124 4.56 7.43 21.03
N SER A 125 4.92 6.34 20.37
CA SER A 125 5.98 5.47 20.88
C SER A 125 7.34 6.19 20.81
N PRO A 126 8.15 6.23 21.89
CA PRO A 126 9.41 6.97 21.91
C PRO A 126 10.34 6.58 20.76
N GLY A 127 10.89 7.58 20.05
CA GLY A 127 11.81 7.38 18.92
C GLY A 127 11.19 6.81 17.64
N ALA A 128 9.89 6.52 17.60
CA ALA A 128 9.22 5.98 16.40
C ALA A 128 9.39 6.87 15.18
N GLY A 129 9.38 8.19 15.36
CA GLY A 129 9.59 9.15 14.28
C GLY A 129 10.95 9.00 13.58
N GLY A 130 12.02 8.76 14.34
CA GLY A 130 13.35 8.53 13.79
C GLY A 130 13.43 7.23 12.99
N TYR A 131 12.83 6.15 13.51
CA TYR A 131 12.75 4.87 12.79
C TYR A 131 11.92 4.97 11.50
N TRP A 132 10.82 5.73 11.51
CA TRP A 132 10.05 5.99 10.30
C TRP A 132 10.85 6.77 9.26
N SER A 133 11.53 7.84 9.69
CA SER A 133 12.44 8.61 8.83
C SER A 133 13.46 7.68 8.15
N GLU A 134 14.17 6.84 8.90
CA GLU A 134 15.14 5.88 8.36
C GLU A 134 14.48 4.87 7.40
N ALA A 135 13.31 4.33 7.76
CA ALA A 135 12.59 3.37 6.93
C ALA A 135 12.18 3.98 5.57
N PHE A 136 11.71 5.23 5.55
CA PHE A 136 11.38 5.95 4.33
C PHE A 136 12.62 6.31 3.51
N GLN A 137 13.73 6.71 4.15
CA GLN A 137 14.99 6.98 3.45
C GLN A 137 15.49 5.75 2.70
N ARG A 138 15.42 4.57 3.34
CA ARG A 138 15.78 3.30 2.70
C ARG A 138 14.87 2.99 1.51
N LEU A 139 13.55 3.13 1.68
CA LEU A 139 12.58 2.90 0.60
C LEU A 139 12.84 3.84 -0.59
N VAL A 140 13.00 5.14 -0.35
CA VAL A 140 13.31 6.14 -1.40
C VAL A 140 14.61 5.80 -2.12
N SER A 141 15.67 5.44 -1.39
CA SER A 141 16.94 5.02 -1.98
C SER A 141 16.77 3.78 -2.89
N THR A 142 15.96 2.80 -2.47
CA THR A 142 15.68 1.61 -3.28
C THR A 142 14.90 1.95 -4.55
N LEU A 143 13.86 2.79 -4.47
CA LEU A 143 13.08 3.19 -5.64
C LEU A 143 13.93 3.98 -6.63
N ARG A 144 14.78 4.91 -6.16
CA ARG A 144 15.71 5.65 -7.03
C ARG A 144 16.71 4.75 -7.73
N LEU A 145 17.27 3.77 -7.00
CA LEU A 145 18.17 2.79 -7.60
C LEU A 145 17.46 1.99 -8.71
N ARG A 146 16.22 1.54 -8.46
CA ARG A 146 15.41 0.84 -9.47
C ARG A 146 15.13 1.73 -10.69
N ALA A 147 14.76 2.99 -10.49
CA ALA A 147 14.56 3.95 -11.59
C ALA A 147 15.83 4.10 -12.44
N THR A 148 17.00 4.25 -11.81
CA THR A 148 18.28 4.30 -12.53
C THR A 148 18.52 3.01 -13.33
N MET A 149 18.32 1.84 -12.72
CA MET A 149 18.49 0.56 -13.41
C MET A 149 17.55 0.41 -14.62
N GLU A 150 16.29 0.82 -14.48
CA GLU A 150 15.31 0.81 -15.57
C GLU A 150 15.70 1.75 -16.72
N ALA A 151 16.23 2.94 -16.40
CA ALA A 151 16.75 3.87 -17.39
C ALA A 151 17.95 3.28 -18.17
N GLU A 152 18.90 2.65 -17.47
CA GLU A 152 20.07 2.01 -18.10
C GLU A 152 19.68 0.82 -18.98
N LEU A 153 18.63 0.06 -18.62
CA LEU A 153 18.15 -1.08 -19.41
C LEU A 153 17.36 -0.67 -20.67
N THR A 154 16.89 0.57 -20.74
CA THR A 154 16.08 1.09 -21.85
C THR A 154 16.83 2.06 -22.77
N ALA A 155 18.07 2.40 -22.41
CA ALA A 155 19.01 3.19 -23.21
C ALA A 155 19.67 2.34 -24.32
#